data_AF-A0A061N499-F1
#
_entry.id   AF-A0A061N499-F1
#
_cell.length_a   1.000
_cell.length_b   1.000
_cell.length_c   1.000
_cell.angle_alpha   90.00
_cell.angle_beta   90.00
_cell.angle_gamma   90.00
#
_symmetry.space_group_name_H-M   'P 1'
#
loop_
_entity.id
_entity.type
_entity.pdbx_description
1 polymer ?
#
loop_
_entity_poly.entity_id
_entity_poly.type
_entity_poly.pdbx_seq_one_letter_code
_entity_poly.pdbx_strand_id
1 'polypeptide(L)'
;MANDKGKQSLKNRIRERTKRIKVPRREKGFIKKDHSKRVATAVWTLLASILLISVLTILLSVNTRSVLNETNAHVYFEDETDQQEELSIPSAEQFLSRFISHYVNVENSSEALEERKTELKSFMIQSEEFMRDNHELYQMPGIEGERMLDDYSLFDVKEEEEYTLFQYRVQFTNRIDADETDTDEDKEDEEEATTEESSQRLLLNIPLVTDGEVFAVAATPYFTGEYSLKGSIEPNEPEEHVEEYTGAEQEAIQAFLVNFF
;
A
#
# COMPACT_ATOMS: atom_id res chain seq x y z
N MET A 1 -71.02 -13.63 -58.84
CA MET A 1 -71.89 -12.47 -58.51
C MET A 1 -73.22 -13.02 -57.99
N ALA A 2 -73.63 -12.62 -56.77
CA ALA A 2 -74.96 -12.77 -56.11
C ALA A 2 -75.45 -14.20 -55.74
N ASN A 3 -76.17 -14.49 -54.65
CA ASN A 3 -76.70 -13.73 -53.51
C ASN A 3 -77.17 -14.68 -52.37
N ASP A 4 -77.13 -14.21 -51.11
CA ASP A 4 -77.66 -14.84 -49.88
C ASP A 4 -78.77 -13.94 -49.30
N LYS A 5 -80.04 -14.38 -49.28
CA LYS A 5 -81.13 -13.76 -48.51
C LYS A 5 -82.22 -14.78 -48.16
N GLY A 6 -82.16 -15.41 -46.97
CA GLY A 6 -83.26 -16.26 -46.49
C GLY A 6 -83.31 -16.64 -45.01
N LYS A 7 -82.22 -16.50 -44.22
CA LYS A 7 -82.12 -17.19 -42.92
C LYS A 7 -82.50 -16.37 -41.65
N GLN A 8 -82.94 -15.12 -41.76
CA GLN A 8 -83.14 -14.26 -40.57
C GLN A 8 -84.52 -14.35 -39.87
N SER A 9 -85.55 -14.95 -40.47
CA SER A 9 -86.92 -14.89 -39.93
C SER A 9 -87.23 -15.91 -38.80
N LEU A 10 -86.57 -17.08 -38.78
CA LEU A 10 -86.95 -18.18 -37.86
C LEU A 10 -86.37 -18.04 -36.44
N LYS A 11 -85.21 -17.39 -36.28
CA LYS A 11 -84.49 -17.33 -35.00
C LYS A 11 -85.20 -16.46 -33.95
N ASN A 12 -85.94 -15.45 -34.38
CA ASN A 12 -86.53 -14.49 -33.45
C ASN A 12 -87.79 -15.03 -32.75
N ARG A 13 -88.53 -15.96 -33.37
CA ARG A 13 -89.74 -16.56 -32.77
C ARG A 13 -89.47 -17.54 -31.62
N ILE A 14 -88.32 -18.19 -31.61
CA ILE A 14 -87.99 -19.23 -30.61
C ILE A 14 -87.54 -18.58 -29.29
N ARG A 15 -86.87 -17.43 -29.37
CA ARG A 15 -86.27 -16.74 -28.23
C ARG A 15 -87.30 -16.11 -27.28
N GLU A 16 -88.51 -15.83 -27.76
CA GLU A 16 -89.56 -15.23 -26.92
C GLU A 16 -90.31 -16.25 -26.07
N ARG A 17 -90.34 -17.53 -26.49
CA ARG A 17 -91.05 -18.59 -25.76
C ARG A 17 -90.27 -19.12 -24.54
N THR A 18 -88.95 -19.03 -24.54
CA THR A 18 -88.10 -19.57 -23.46
C THR A 18 -87.95 -18.66 -22.25
N LYS A 19 -88.41 -17.40 -22.31
CA LYS A 19 -88.29 -16.44 -21.19
C LYS A 19 -89.32 -16.61 -20.06
N ARG A 20 -90.29 -17.52 -20.18
CA ARG A 20 -91.45 -17.58 -19.25
C ARG A 20 -91.42 -18.69 -18.20
N ILE A 21 -90.33 -19.43 -18.04
CA ILE A 21 -90.27 -20.52 -17.05
C ILE A 21 -89.19 -20.20 -16.00
N LYS A 22 -89.61 -19.83 -14.79
CA LYS A 22 -88.73 -19.68 -13.61
C LYS A 22 -88.79 -20.96 -12.77
N VAL A 23 -87.66 -21.66 -12.65
CA VAL A 23 -87.49 -22.83 -11.76
C VAL A 23 -86.72 -22.39 -10.49
N PRO A 24 -87.21 -22.64 -9.26
CA PRO A 24 -86.51 -22.27 -8.04
C PRO A 24 -85.36 -23.22 -7.68
N ARG A 25 -84.30 -22.67 -7.08
CA ARG A 25 -82.99 -23.28 -6.81
C ARG A 25 -82.96 -24.12 -5.53
N ARG A 26 -82.22 -25.23 -5.54
CA ARG A 26 -81.71 -25.90 -4.33
C ARG A 26 -80.30 -25.39 -4.02
N GLU A 27 -80.05 -25.01 -2.77
CA GLU A 27 -78.73 -24.59 -2.29
C GLU A 27 -77.82 -25.79 -2.02
N LYS A 28 -76.57 -25.71 -2.47
CA LYS A 28 -75.50 -26.68 -2.17
C LYS A 28 -74.51 -26.00 -1.22
N GLY A 29 -74.19 -26.66 -0.11
CA GLY A 29 -73.20 -26.17 0.86
C GLY A 29 -71.81 -26.03 0.24
N PHE A 30 -71.12 -24.95 0.57
CA PHE A 30 -69.77 -24.63 0.09
C PHE A 30 -68.71 -25.39 0.89
N ILE A 31 -67.98 -26.31 0.25
CA ILE A 31 -66.74 -26.89 0.80
C ILE A 31 -65.63 -25.85 0.62
N LYS A 32 -64.96 -25.48 1.72
CA LYS A 32 -63.81 -24.53 1.69
C LYS A 32 -62.64 -25.17 0.92
N LYS A 33 -62.07 -24.44 -0.04
CA LYS A 33 -60.91 -24.89 -0.82
C LYS A 33 -59.66 -24.90 0.06
N ASP A 34 -58.88 -25.98 -0.03
CA ASP A 34 -57.61 -26.11 0.67
C ASP A 34 -56.53 -25.25 -0.03
N HIS A 35 -55.99 -24.29 0.70
CA HIS A 35 -54.97 -23.34 0.23
C HIS A 35 -53.53 -23.79 0.55
N SER A 36 -53.35 -24.90 1.28
CA SER A 36 -52.06 -25.38 1.80
C SER A 36 -51.00 -25.55 0.70
N LYS A 37 -51.38 -26.13 -0.44
CA LYS A 37 -50.46 -26.36 -1.57
C LYS A 37 -49.91 -25.05 -2.17
N ARG A 38 -50.71 -23.99 -2.18
CA ARG A 38 -50.30 -22.67 -2.72
C ARG A 38 -49.32 -21.96 -1.79
N VAL A 39 -49.54 -22.10 -0.48
CA VAL A 39 -48.63 -21.54 0.53
C VAL A 39 -47.31 -22.30 0.50
N ALA A 40 -47.34 -23.63 0.43
CA ALA A 40 -46.14 -24.44 0.30
C ALA A 40 -45.31 -24.06 -0.94
N THR A 41 -45.94 -23.90 -2.11
CA THR A 41 -45.23 -23.44 -3.31
C THR A 41 -44.61 -22.06 -3.15
N ALA A 42 -45.31 -21.12 -2.49
CA ALA A 42 -44.79 -19.77 -2.27
C ALA A 42 -43.55 -19.76 -1.35
N VAL A 43 -43.57 -20.57 -0.28
CA VAL A 43 -42.43 -20.71 0.63
C VAL A 43 -41.23 -21.32 -0.08
N TRP A 44 -41.43 -22.39 -0.86
CA TRP A 44 -40.34 -23.00 -1.62
C TRP A 44 -39.77 -22.08 -2.70
N THR A 45 -40.61 -21.26 -3.35
CA THR A 45 -40.13 -20.27 -4.32
C THR A 45 -39.32 -19.16 -3.67
N LEU A 46 -39.71 -18.72 -2.47
CA LEU A 46 -38.96 -17.73 -1.70
C LEU A 46 -37.57 -18.27 -1.33
N LEU A 47 -37.52 -19.50 -0.83
CA LEU A 47 -36.28 -20.16 -0.42
C LEU A 47 -35.32 -20.36 -1.61
N ALA A 48 -35.85 -20.75 -2.77
CA ALA A 48 -35.08 -20.86 -4.00
C ALA A 48 -34.54 -19.50 -4.48
N SER A 49 -35.33 -18.41 -4.32
CA SER A 49 -34.87 -17.06 -4.70
C SER A 49 -33.72 -16.56 -3.84
N ILE A 50 -33.75 -16.81 -2.53
CA ILE A 50 -32.67 -16.42 -1.61
C ILE A 50 -31.38 -17.16 -1.97
N LEU A 51 -31.49 -18.47 -2.26
CA LEU A 51 -30.34 -19.28 -2.68
C LEU A 51 -29.77 -18.78 -4.02
N LEU A 52 -30.61 -18.44 -4.98
CA LEU A 52 -30.19 -17.91 -6.27
C LEU A 52 -29.49 -16.54 -6.14
N ILE A 53 -30.00 -15.65 -5.28
CA ILE A 53 -29.36 -14.37 -4.96
C ILE A 53 -28.02 -14.59 -4.26
N SER A 54 -27.92 -15.57 -3.36
CA SER A 54 -26.65 -15.92 -2.70
C SER A 54 -25.59 -16.40 -3.70
N VAL A 55 -25.98 -17.19 -4.70
CA VAL A 55 -25.03 -17.64 -5.75
C VAL A 55 -24.64 -16.47 -6.66
N LEU A 56 -25.59 -15.62 -7.05
CA LEU A 56 -25.31 -14.42 -7.86
C LEU A 56 -24.38 -13.44 -7.14
N THR A 57 -24.54 -13.25 -5.84
CA THR A 57 -23.65 -12.37 -5.05
C THR A 57 -22.24 -12.93 -4.92
N ILE A 58 -22.07 -14.25 -4.83
CA ILE A 58 -20.74 -14.88 -4.86
C ILE A 58 -20.10 -14.73 -6.24
N LEU A 59 -20.84 -15.01 -7.32
CA LEU A 59 -20.34 -14.85 -8.68
C LEU A 59 -20.00 -13.40 -9.01
N LEU A 60 -20.83 -12.46 -8.56
CA LEU A 60 -20.54 -11.03 -8.65
C LEU A 60 -19.28 -10.72 -7.84
N SER A 61 -19.18 -11.12 -6.57
CA SER A 61 -17.99 -10.91 -5.73
C SER A 61 -16.69 -11.44 -6.36
N VAL A 62 -16.72 -12.62 -6.99
CA VAL A 62 -15.55 -13.19 -7.68
C VAL A 62 -15.23 -12.41 -8.97
N ASN A 63 -16.23 -12.05 -9.76
CA ASN A 63 -16.03 -11.27 -10.99
C ASN A 63 -15.57 -9.84 -10.66
N THR A 64 -16.19 -9.17 -9.69
CA THR A 64 -15.77 -7.87 -9.19
C THR A 64 -14.38 -7.95 -8.59
N ARG A 65 -13.96 -9.01 -7.88
CA ARG A 65 -12.55 -9.13 -7.43
C ARG A 65 -11.56 -9.28 -8.58
N SER A 66 -11.91 -10.01 -9.63
CA SER A 66 -11.06 -10.18 -10.83
C SER A 66 -10.93 -8.89 -11.62
N VAL A 67 -12.07 -8.20 -11.85
CA VAL A 67 -12.11 -6.91 -12.54
C VAL A 67 -11.50 -5.83 -11.67
N LEU A 68 -11.73 -5.82 -10.35
CA LEU A 68 -11.08 -4.90 -9.40
C LEU A 68 -9.57 -5.12 -9.31
N ASN A 69 -9.06 -6.34 -9.50
CA ASN A 69 -7.62 -6.59 -9.49
C ASN A 69 -6.95 -6.07 -10.77
N GLU A 70 -7.59 -6.27 -11.94
CA GLU A 70 -7.11 -5.71 -13.21
C GLU A 70 -7.35 -4.20 -13.31
N THR A 71 -8.46 -3.68 -12.80
CA THR A 71 -8.71 -2.23 -12.75
C THR A 71 -7.89 -1.55 -11.67
N ASN A 72 -7.66 -2.13 -10.48
CA ASN A 72 -6.74 -1.53 -9.50
C ASN A 72 -5.32 -1.43 -10.07
N ALA A 73 -4.84 -2.45 -10.80
CA ALA A 73 -3.54 -2.38 -11.47
C ALA A 73 -3.41 -1.24 -12.49
N HIS A 74 -4.53 -0.72 -13.02
CA HIS A 74 -4.55 0.43 -13.94
C HIS A 74 -5.01 1.74 -13.26
N VAL A 75 -5.77 1.68 -12.17
CA VAL A 75 -6.26 2.85 -11.41
C VAL A 75 -5.18 3.40 -10.46
N TYR A 76 -4.23 2.58 -10.00
CA TYR A 76 -3.02 3.07 -9.30
C TYR A 76 -2.15 4.00 -10.15
N PHE A 77 -2.39 4.11 -11.47
CA PHE A 77 -1.62 5.00 -12.34
C PHE A 77 -2.39 6.25 -12.79
N GLU A 78 -3.73 6.32 -12.69
CA GLU A 78 -4.47 7.40 -13.39
C GLU A 78 -5.68 8.02 -12.67
N ASP A 79 -6.10 7.62 -11.46
CA ASP A 79 -7.37 8.18 -10.91
C ASP A 79 -7.44 8.40 -9.38
N GLU A 80 -6.34 8.81 -8.74
CA GLU A 80 -6.42 9.52 -7.45
C GLU A 80 -5.72 10.88 -7.55
N THR A 81 -6.45 11.86 -8.10
CA THR A 81 -6.24 13.29 -7.83
C THR A 81 -7.13 13.73 -6.65
N ASP A 82 -7.14 12.94 -5.57
CA ASP A 82 -7.12 13.59 -4.27
C ASP A 82 -5.70 14.14 -4.11
N GLN A 83 -5.56 15.36 -3.59
CA GLN A 83 -4.27 15.96 -3.34
C GLN A 83 -3.56 15.15 -2.24
N GLN A 84 -3.00 13.98 -2.57
CA GLN A 84 -1.89 13.44 -1.83
C GLN A 84 -0.81 14.50 -1.93
N GLU A 85 -0.54 15.16 -0.82
CA GLU A 85 0.56 16.09 -0.70
C GLU A 85 1.83 15.31 -1.04
N GLU A 86 2.27 15.49 -2.28
CA GLU A 86 3.43 14.81 -2.84
C GLU A 86 4.62 15.13 -1.92
N LEU A 87 5.12 14.08 -1.25
CA LEU A 87 6.13 14.24 -0.22
C LEU A 87 7.38 14.87 -0.84
N SER A 88 7.73 16.05 -0.36
CA SER A 88 8.93 16.75 -0.83
C SER A 88 10.18 16.06 -0.30
N ILE A 89 10.86 15.28 -1.16
CA ILE A 89 12.11 14.59 -0.81
C ILE A 89 13.14 15.54 -0.16
N PRO A 90 13.43 16.74 -0.70
CA PRO A 90 14.39 17.66 -0.06
C PRO A 90 13.96 18.11 1.34
N SER A 91 12.65 18.29 1.57
CA SER A 91 12.13 18.70 2.89
C SER A 91 12.23 17.55 3.90
N ALA A 92 11.93 16.33 3.45
CA ALA A 92 12.12 15.13 4.24
C ALA A 92 13.60 14.87 4.56
N GLU A 93 14.52 15.07 3.60
CA GLU A 93 15.96 15.00 3.85
C GLU A 93 16.42 15.99 4.91
N GLN A 94 15.94 17.24 4.83
CA GLN A 94 16.26 18.26 5.81
C GLN A 94 15.77 17.88 7.21
N PHE A 95 14.55 17.33 7.33
CA PHE A 95 14.02 16.81 8.59
C PHE A 95 14.86 15.64 9.12
N LEU A 96 15.14 14.66 8.26
CA LEU A 96 15.86 13.44 8.61
C LEU A 96 17.34 13.67 8.92
N SER A 97 17.97 14.73 8.40
CA SER A 97 19.37 15.06 8.69
C SER A 97 19.66 15.16 10.19
N ARG A 98 18.78 15.84 10.94
CA ARG A 98 18.90 16.00 12.39
C ARG A 98 18.58 14.69 13.10
N PHE A 99 17.53 14.00 12.66
CA PHE A 99 17.15 12.71 13.21
C PHE A 99 18.29 11.69 13.12
N ILE A 100 18.92 11.55 11.95
CA ILE A 100 20.03 10.61 11.72
C ILE A 100 21.21 10.93 12.63
N SER A 101 21.54 12.22 12.78
CA SER A 101 22.60 12.67 13.69
C SER A 101 22.34 12.21 15.12
N HIS A 102 21.14 12.47 15.67
CA HIS A 102 20.82 12.04 17.04
C HIS A 102 20.63 10.52 17.16
N TYR A 103 20.15 9.86 16.11
CA TYR A 103 19.89 8.43 16.15
C TYR A 103 21.18 7.61 16.15
N VAL A 104 22.12 7.96 15.27
CA VAL A 104 23.38 7.23 15.08
C VAL A 104 24.43 7.64 16.10
N ASN A 105 24.53 8.93 16.48
CA ASN A 105 25.47 9.33 17.52
C ASN A 105 25.02 8.81 18.88
N VAL A 106 25.94 8.17 19.59
CA VAL A 106 25.74 7.68 20.96
C VAL A 106 26.96 8.06 21.76
N GLU A 107 26.78 8.95 22.73
CA GLU A 107 27.81 9.32 23.70
C GLU A 107 27.47 8.65 25.04
N ASN A 108 28.48 8.17 25.76
CA ASN A 108 28.28 7.39 26.99
C ASN A 108 28.03 8.27 28.24
N SER A 109 27.80 9.57 28.05
CA SER A 109 27.50 10.50 29.15
C SER A 109 26.01 10.52 29.46
N SER A 110 25.64 10.50 30.75
CA SER A 110 24.23 10.46 31.16
C SER A 110 23.40 11.67 30.68
N GLU A 111 24.05 12.82 30.51
CA GLU A 111 23.41 14.04 30.00
C GLU A 111 23.13 13.92 28.50
N ALA A 112 24.11 13.48 27.71
CA ALA A 112 23.94 13.28 26.27
C ALA A 112 22.89 12.19 25.95
N LEU A 113 22.79 11.14 26.77
CA LEU A 113 21.78 10.09 26.59
C LEU A 113 20.35 10.62 26.80
N GLU A 114 20.13 11.45 27.82
CA GLU A 114 18.81 12.06 28.06
C GLU A 114 18.47 13.15 27.02
N GLU A 115 19.46 13.95 26.59
CA GLU A 115 19.29 14.90 25.49
C GLU A 115 18.90 14.17 24.20
N ARG A 116 19.68 13.16 23.81
CA ARG A 116 19.40 12.32 22.64
C ARG A 116 18.00 11.73 22.68
N LYS A 117 17.60 11.17 23.82
CA LYS A 117 16.26 10.60 24.00
C LYS A 117 15.17 11.66 23.82
N THR A 118 15.36 12.85 24.38
CA THR A 118 14.41 13.96 24.27
C THR A 118 14.28 14.44 22.83
N GLU A 119 15.41 14.61 22.14
CA GLU A 119 15.45 15.00 20.74
C GLU A 119 14.79 13.94 19.87
N LEU A 120 15.15 12.65 20.02
CA LEU A 120 14.55 11.56 19.25
C LEU A 120 13.03 11.51 19.41
N LYS A 121 12.50 11.66 20.63
CA LYS A 121 11.04 11.74 20.86
C LYS A 121 10.36 12.84 20.05
N SER A 122 11.03 13.97 19.81
CA SER A 122 10.47 15.08 19.04
C SER A 122 10.27 14.75 17.56
N PHE A 123 11.07 13.83 17.02
CA PHE A 123 10.98 13.37 15.63
C PHE A 123 9.98 12.22 15.44
N MET A 124 9.65 11.47 16.50
CA MET A 124 8.73 10.34 16.42
C MET A 124 7.27 10.80 16.35
N ILE A 125 6.43 9.97 15.76
CA ILE A 125 4.97 10.14 15.86
C ILE A 125 4.53 10.15 17.32
N GLN A 126 3.60 11.05 17.65
CA GLN A 126 3.09 11.25 19.00
C GLN A 126 2.14 10.11 19.40
N SER A 127 2.71 8.96 19.77
CA SER A 127 1.97 7.77 20.23
C SER A 127 2.36 7.41 21.67
N GLU A 128 1.45 6.73 22.38
CA GLU A 128 1.75 6.19 23.73
C GLU A 128 2.94 5.21 23.72
N GLU A 129 3.25 4.63 22.57
CA GLU A 129 4.40 3.74 22.42
C GLU A 129 5.72 4.51 22.36
N PHE A 130 5.87 5.48 21.48
CA PHE A 130 7.12 6.22 21.33
C PHE A 130 7.35 7.27 22.41
N MET A 131 6.31 7.67 23.15
CA MET A 131 6.46 8.60 24.28
C MET A 131 6.94 7.92 25.57
N ARG A 132 6.88 6.58 25.65
CA ARG A 132 7.39 5.81 26.80
C ARG A 132 8.90 5.94 26.94
N ASP A 133 9.37 6.27 28.15
CA ASP A 133 10.79 6.38 28.46
C ASP A 133 11.56 5.08 28.31
N ASN A 134 10.88 3.94 28.46
CA ASN A 134 11.48 2.63 28.42
C ASN A 134 11.42 1.95 27.04
N HIS A 135 11.15 2.71 25.99
CA HIS A 135 11.12 2.18 24.63
C HIS A 135 12.53 1.80 24.16
N GLU A 136 12.66 0.66 23.45
CA GLU A 136 13.95 0.08 23.04
C GLU A 136 14.81 1.05 22.20
N LEU A 137 14.15 1.88 21.36
CA LEU A 137 14.75 2.97 20.59
C LEU A 137 15.66 3.89 21.43
N TYR A 138 15.31 4.12 22.69
CA TYR A 138 16.04 5.04 23.58
C TYR A 138 17.01 4.31 24.52
N GLN A 139 16.79 3.02 24.77
CA GLN A 139 17.58 2.24 25.73
C GLN A 139 18.87 1.66 25.16
N MET A 140 18.99 1.55 23.82
CA MET A 140 20.17 1.04 23.10
C MET A 140 20.82 -0.20 23.76
N PRO A 141 20.06 -1.29 24.02
CA PRO A 141 20.62 -2.47 24.64
C PRO A 141 21.75 -3.05 23.76
N GLY A 142 22.95 -3.16 24.33
CA GLY A 142 24.11 -3.80 23.69
C GLY A 142 25.07 -2.89 22.90
N ILE A 143 24.98 -1.56 23.06
CA ILE A 143 26.10 -0.67 22.70
C ILE A 143 26.98 -0.50 23.93
N GLU A 144 28.19 -1.04 23.86
CA GLU A 144 29.28 -0.76 24.79
C GLU A 144 30.14 0.33 24.14
N GLY A 145 30.30 1.48 24.80
CA GLY A 145 31.11 2.60 24.31
C GLY A 145 30.35 3.68 23.52
N GLU A 146 31.10 4.45 22.74
CA GLU A 146 30.60 5.59 21.95
C GLU A 146 30.41 5.21 20.48
N ARG A 147 29.44 5.84 19.81
CA ARG A 147 29.25 5.76 18.37
C ARG A 147 29.23 7.16 17.79
N MET A 148 30.06 7.39 16.78
CA MET A 148 30.12 8.65 16.05
C MET A 148 29.75 8.46 14.59
N LEU A 149 28.84 9.27 14.09
CA LEU A 149 28.46 9.35 12.69
C LEU A 149 29.58 10.07 11.91
N ASP A 150 30.15 9.39 10.93
CA ASP A 150 31.20 9.93 10.06
C ASP A 150 30.60 10.60 8.82
N ASP A 151 29.66 9.90 8.16
CA ASP A 151 29.04 10.36 6.92
C ASP A 151 27.65 9.70 6.72
N TYR A 152 26.78 10.37 5.97
CA TYR A 152 25.52 9.80 5.52
C TYR A 152 25.08 10.34 4.16
N SER A 153 24.41 9.50 3.37
CA SER A 153 23.84 9.87 2.07
C SER A 153 22.53 9.14 1.82
N LEU A 154 21.59 9.79 1.14
CA LEU A 154 20.36 9.12 0.69
C LEU A 154 20.73 8.03 -0.32
N PHE A 155 20.22 6.82 -0.09
CA PHE A 155 20.46 5.65 -0.92
C PHE A 155 19.26 5.33 -1.81
N ASP A 156 18.06 5.28 -1.22
CA ASP A 156 16.82 4.96 -1.93
C ASP A 156 15.60 5.49 -1.14
N VAL A 157 14.47 5.65 -1.83
CA VAL A 157 13.18 6.04 -1.23
C VAL A 157 12.13 5.08 -1.76
N LYS A 158 11.39 4.42 -0.86
CA LYS A 158 10.34 3.46 -1.22
C LYS A 158 9.02 3.90 -0.62
N GLU A 159 7.99 3.92 -1.44
CA GLU A 159 6.63 4.16 -0.98
C GLU A 159 6.02 2.82 -0.53
N GLU A 160 5.60 2.75 0.73
CA GLU A 160 4.84 1.65 1.30
C GLU A 160 3.41 2.12 1.60
N GLU A 161 2.47 1.20 1.83
CA GLU A 161 1.04 1.55 2.03
C GLU A 161 0.79 2.51 3.20
N GLU A 162 1.61 2.46 4.24
CA GLU A 162 1.41 3.23 5.49
C GLU A 162 2.45 4.34 5.71
N TYR A 163 3.59 4.31 5.01
CA TYR A 163 4.70 5.25 5.21
C TYR A 163 5.62 5.27 3.99
N THR A 164 6.44 6.31 3.87
CA THR A 164 7.56 6.36 2.92
C THR A 164 8.83 5.93 3.63
N LEU A 165 9.46 4.86 3.16
CA LEU A 165 10.71 4.34 3.69
C LEU A 165 11.91 5.06 3.06
N PHE A 166 12.59 5.86 3.86
CA PHE A 166 13.85 6.49 3.47
C PHE A 166 15.02 5.58 3.84
N GLN A 167 15.83 5.19 2.86
CA GLN A 167 17.04 4.40 3.06
C GLN A 167 18.26 5.32 2.98
N TYR A 168 19.03 5.44 4.06
CA TYR A 168 20.29 6.19 4.09
C TYR A 168 21.47 5.26 4.21
N ARG A 169 22.50 5.45 3.39
CA ARG A 169 23.82 4.86 3.65
C ARG A 169 24.46 5.68 4.76
N VAL A 170 24.72 5.05 5.90
CA VAL A 170 25.40 5.67 7.04
C VAL A 170 26.74 5.00 7.29
N GLN A 171 27.75 5.81 7.57
CA GLN A 171 29.07 5.37 8.01
C GLN A 171 29.29 5.89 9.43
N PHE A 172 29.67 5.00 10.34
CA PHE A 172 29.91 5.38 11.73
C PHE A 172 31.07 4.56 12.31
N THR A 173 31.69 5.14 13.33
CA THR A 173 32.79 4.53 14.08
C THR A 173 32.33 4.27 15.51
N ASN A 174 32.44 3.03 15.97
CA ASN A 174 32.26 2.69 17.37
C ASN A 174 33.62 2.76 18.08
N ARG A 175 33.65 3.36 19.27
CA ARG A 175 34.81 3.42 20.17
C ARG A 175 34.45 2.69 21.45
N ILE A 176 35.20 1.65 21.76
CA ILE A 176 35.05 0.90 23.01
C ILE A 176 36.32 1.13 23.82
N ASP A 177 36.18 1.69 25.01
CA ASP A 177 37.29 1.73 25.96
C ASP A 177 37.46 0.32 26.52
N ALA A 178 38.62 -0.29 26.26
CA ALA A 178 38.93 -1.58 26.86
C ALA A 178 39.06 -1.38 28.38
N ASP A 179 38.20 -2.05 29.16
CA ASP A 179 38.39 -2.17 30.60
C ASP A 179 39.77 -2.81 30.87
N GLU A 180 40.54 -2.20 31.77
CA GLU A 180 41.76 -2.78 32.34
C GLU A 180 41.42 -4.18 32.87
N THR A 181 41.75 -5.22 32.10
CA THR A 181 41.61 -6.59 32.59
C THR A 181 42.61 -6.79 33.72
N ASP A 182 42.05 -6.91 34.94
CA ASP A 182 42.60 -7.56 36.14
C ASP A 182 43.92 -8.30 35.89
N THR A 183 45.03 -7.57 35.83
CA THR A 183 46.37 -8.16 35.86
C THR A 183 46.92 -7.90 37.25
N ASP A 184 46.86 -8.96 38.05
CA ASP A 184 47.58 -9.23 39.30
C ASP A 184 48.36 -8.06 39.92
N GLU A 185 48.00 -7.75 41.17
CA GLU A 185 48.75 -6.95 42.15
C GLU A 185 50.29 -7.07 41.98
N ASP A 186 50.91 -6.18 41.20
CA ASP A 186 52.29 -5.70 41.32
C ASP A 186 52.75 -5.10 39.97
N LYS A 187 52.44 -3.83 39.72
CA LYS A 187 53.28 -2.85 39.00
C LYS A 187 52.65 -1.46 38.99
N GLU A 188 53.39 -0.52 39.56
CA GLU A 188 53.21 0.92 39.33
C GLU A 188 53.71 1.23 37.90
N ASP A 189 52.86 1.11 36.88
CA ASP A 189 53.12 1.70 35.56
C ASP A 189 51.77 2.21 35.01
N GLU A 190 51.74 3.47 34.56
CA GLU A 190 50.57 4.09 33.91
C GLU A 190 50.15 3.26 32.69
N GLU A 191 49.10 2.44 32.83
CA GLU A 191 48.53 1.71 31.71
C GLU A 191 47.72 2.71 30.83
N GLU A 192 48.24 2.99 29.63
CA GLU A 192 47.52 3.73 28.61
C GLU A 192 46.26 2.93 28.23
N ALA A 193 45.08 3.45 28.58
CA ALA A 193 43.80 2.94 28.11
C ALA A 193 43.84 2.76 26.58
N THR A 194 43.67 1.53 26.11
CA THR A 194 43.67 1.23 24.67
C THR A 194 42.22 1.29 24.17
N THR A 195 41.87 2.37 23.47
CA THR A 195 40.56 2.50 22.82
C THR A 195 40.53 1.68 21.52
N GLU A 196 39.58 0.76 21.40
CA GLU A 196 39.34 0.02 20.16
C GLU A 196 38.37 0.80 19.27
N GLU A 197 38.78 1.11 18.03
CA GLU A 197 37.92 1.78 17.03
C GLU A 197 37.49 0.80 15.92
N SER A 198 36.19 0.76 15.62
CA SER A 198 35.63 -0.05 14.54
C SER A 198 34.69 0.76 13.65
N SER A 199 35.07 0.94 12.37
CA SER A 199 34.24 1.65 11.38
C SER A 199 33.35 0.67 10.61
N GLN A 200 32.07 1.01 10.53
CA GLN A 200 31.03 0.22 9.85
C GLN A 200 30.25 1.08 8.87
N ARG A 201 29.76 0.46 7.80
CA ARG A 201 28.89 1.09 6.80
C ARG A 201 27.66 0.21 6.58
N LEU A 202 26.48 0.78 6.80
CA LEU A 202 25.19 0.09 6.73
C LEU A 202 24.13 0.99 6.09
N LEU A 203 23.00 0.39 5.70
CA LEU A 203 21.81 1.13 5.31
C LEU A 203 20.89 1.30 6.52
N LEU A 204 20.54 2.54 6.84
CA LEU A 204 19.56 2.90 7.85
C LEU A 204 18.21 3.12 7.17
N ASN A 205 17.21 2.34 7.57
CA ASN A 205 15.85 2.40 7.04
C ASN A 205 14.98 3.21 8.02
N ILE A 206 14.39 4.30 7.56
CA ILE A 206 13.62 5.24 8.37
C ILE A 206 12.20 5.34 7.80
N PRO A 207 11.19 4.76 8.48
CA PRO A 207 9.79 4.90 8.11
C PRO A 207 9.29 6.31 8.42
N LEU A 208 8.90 7.07 7.39
CA LEU A 208 8.46 8.46 7.50
C LEU A 208 6.98 8.60 7.09
N VAL A 209 6.21 9.32 7.88
CA VAL A 209 4.86 9.78 7.53
C VAL A 209 4.83 11.29 7.40
N THR A 210 3.92 11.79 6.57
CA THR A 210 3.73 13.21 6.32
C THR A 210 2.27 13.58 6.49
N ASP A 211 2.02 14.76 7.04
CA ASP A 211 0.71 15.42 7.11
C ASP A 211 0.95 16.88 6.69
N GLY A 212 0.80 17.17 5.40
CA GLY A 212 1.23 18.44 4.80
C GLY A 212 2.72 18.64 4.83
N GLU A 213 3.11 19.76 5.43
CA GLU A 213 4.52 20.18 5.58
C GLU A 213 5.15 19.60 6.86
N VAL A 214 4.44 18.74 7.59
CA VAL A 214 4.89 18.16 8.86
C VAL A 214 5.30 16.71 8.67
N PHE A 215 6.50 16.38 9.15
CA PHE A 215 7.08 15.04 9.06
C PHE A 215 7.18 14.39 10.44
N ALA A 216 6.98 13.08 10.50
CA ALA A 216 7.23 12.30 11.71
C ALA A 216 7.73 10.89 11.35
N VAL A 217 8.62 10.35 12.17
CA VAL A 217 9.09 8.96 12.06
C VAL A 217 8.01 8.04 12.64
N ALA A 218 7.49 7.15 11.80
CA ALA A 218 6.32 6.32 12.12
C ALA A 218 6.67 5.06 12.92
N ALA A 219 7.89 4.54 12.77
CA ALA A 219 8.34 3.32 13.42
C ALA A 219 9.84 3.33 13.72
N THR A 220 10.29 2.40 14.57
CA THR A 220 11.70 2.24 14.96
C THR A 220 12.58 2.01 13.72
N PRO A 221 13.57 2.87 13.44
CA PRO A 221 14.50 2.67 12.33
C PRO A 221 15.36 1.43 12.53
N TYR A 222 15.77 0.80 11.43
CA TYR A 222 16.58 -0.42 11.49
C TYR A 222 17.68 -0.45 10.44
N PHE A 223 18.77 -1.16 10.77
CA PHE A 223 19.92 -1.30 9.87
C PHE A 223 19.79 -2.54 8.98
N THR A 224 20.20 -2.41 7.72
CA THR A 224 20.34 -3.49 6.76
C THR A 224 21.70 -3.42 6.06
N GLY A 225 22.13 -4.54 5.48
CA GLY A 225 23.31 -4.55 4.60
C GLY A 225 23.06 -3.76 3.32
N GLU A 226 24.13 -3.20 2.75
CA GLU A 226 24.07 -2.52 1.46
C GLU A 226 23.89 -3.53 0.32
N TYR A 227 22.99 -3.21 -0.63
CA TYR A 227 22.75 -4.01 -1.83
C TYR A 227 23.17 -3.24 -3.10
N SER A 228 23.46 -3.97 -4.17
CA SER A 228 23.89 -3.37 -5.44
C SER A 228 22.69 -2.88 -6.23
N LEU A 229 22.70 -1.59 -6.61
CA LEU A 229 21.77 -1.01 -7.58
C LEU A 229 22.18 -1.25 -9.05
N LYS A 230 23.35 -1.86 -9.28
CA LYS A 230 23.84 -2.14 -10.63
C LYS A 230 23.02 -3.30 -11.24
N GLY A 231 22.30 -2.99 -12.31
CA GLY A 231 21.67 -3.97 -13.20
C GLY A 231 22.19 -3.80 -14.63
N SER A 232 22.13 -4.86 -15.43
CA SER A 232 22.30 -4.76 -16.88
C SER A 232 20.93 -4.51 -17.50
N ILE A 233 20.70 -3.30 -17.98
CA ILE A 233 19.50 -2.99 -18.76
C ILE A 233 19.91 -3.18 -20.21
N GLU A 234 19.47 -4.27 -20.82
CA GLU A 234 19.56 -4.41 -22.28
C GLU A 234 18.53 -3.45 -22.88
N PRO A 235 18.95 -2.47 -23.69
CA PRO A 235 18.01 -1.61 -24.37
C PRO A 235 17.15 -2.49 -25.29
N ASN A 236 15.83 -2.47 -25.10
CA ASN A 236 14.89 -2.91 -26.13
C ASN A 236 14.85 -1.84 -27.22
N GLU A 237 16.00 -1.55 -27.83
CA GLU A 237 16.01 -0.79 -29.06
C GLU A 237 15.51 -1.72 -30.17
N PRO A 238 14.43 -1.37 -30.91
CA PRO A 238 14.39 -1.85 -32.28
C PRO A 238 15.70 -1.40 -32.92
N GLU A 239 16.39 -2.27 -33.67
CA GLU A 239 17.59 -1.95 -34.43
C GLU A 239 17.28 -0.86 -35.48
N GLU A 240 17.03 0.38 -35.06
CA GLU A 240 17.17 1.56 -35.89
C GLU A 240 18.68 1.83 -35.97
N HIS A 241 19.37 0.94 -36.71
CA HIS A 241 20.61 1.31 -37.34
C HIS A 241 20.31 2.47 -38.29
N VAL A 242 20.32 3.70 -37.76
CA VAL A 242 20.39 4.90 -38.58
C VAL A 242 21.69 4.76 -39.34
N GLU A 243 21.59 4.49 -40.64
CA GLU A 243 22.75 4.33 -41.51
C GLU A 243 23.68 5.53 -41.36
N GLU A 244 24.99 5.27 -41.33
CA GLU A 244 25.99 6.32 -41.25
C GLU A 244 25.73 7.36 -42.36
N TYR A 245 25.72 8.65 -41.99
CA TYR A 245 25.52 9.71 -42.96
C TYR A 245 26.68 9.71 -43.97
N THR A 246 26.38 9.31 -45.20
CA THR A 246 27.33 9.22 -46.33
C THR A 246 27.20 10.38 -47.32
N GLY A 247 26.57 11.48 -46.89
CA GLY A 247 26.35 12.66 -47.73
C GLY A 247 27.60 13.52 -47.91
N ALA A 248 27.50 14.52 -48.79
CA ALA A 248 28.62 15.41 -49.16
C ALA A 248 29.23 16.19 -47.97
N GLU A 249 28.48 16.32 -46.87
CA GLU A 249 28.91 17.04 -45.68
C GLU A 249 29.62 16.14 -44.65
N GLN A 250 29.81 14.85 -44.94
CA GLN A 250 30.42 13.88 -44.00
C GLN A 250 31.81 14.33 -43.54
N GLU A 251 32.66 14.83 -44.45
CA GLU A 251 33.99 15.34 -44.09
C GLU A 251 33.91 16.59 -43.20
N ALA A 252 32.95 17.49 -43.46
CA ALA A 252 32.75 18.69 -42.65
C ALA A 252 32.25 18.34 -41.25
N ILE A 253 31.35 17.35 -41.15
CA ILE A 253 30.84 16.82 -39.88
C ILE A 253 31.98 16.14 -39.10
N GLN A 254 32.79 15.29 -39.73
CA GLN A 254 33.93 14.63 -39.08
C GLN A 254 34.98 15.65 -38.62
N ALA A 255 35.32 16.64 -39.45
CA ALA A 255 36.25 17.69 -39.08
C ALA A 255 35.73 18.55 -37.91
N PHE A 256 34.43 18.82 -37.87
CA PHE A 256 33.80 19.48 -36.74
C PHE A 256 33.90 18.65 -35.46
N LEU A 257 33.56 17.35 -35.53
CA LEU A 257 33.61 16.46 -34.36
C LEU A 257 35.02 16.35 -33.77
N VAL A 258 36.05 16.24 -34.61
CA VAL A 258 37.46 16.19 -34.18
C VAL A 258 37.93 17.50 -33.54
N ASN A 259 37.33 18.63 -33.92
CA ASN A 259 37.69 19.93 -33.36
C ASN A 259 36.85 20.32 -32.13
N PHE A 260 35.66 19.76 -32.00
CA PHE A 260 34.73 20.10 -30.92
C PHE A 260 34.98 19.28 -29.65
N PHE A 261 35.33 18.01 -29.78
CA PHE A 261 35.68 17.10 -28.67
C PHE A 261 37.19 17.02 -28.47
#